data_AF-A0A7K2NNZ1-F1
#
_entry.id   AF-A0A7K2NNZ1-F1
#
_cell.length_a   1.000
_cell.length_b   1.000
_cell.length_c   1.000
_cell.angle_alpha   90.00
_cell.angle_beta   90.00
_cell.angle_gamma   90.00
#
_symmetry.space_group_name_H-M   'P 1'
#
loop_
_entity.id
_entity.type
_entity.pdbx_description
1 polymer ?
#
loop_
_entity_poly.entity_id
_entity_poly.type
_entity_poly.pdbx_seq_one_letter_code
_entity_poly.pdbx_strand_id
1 'polypeptide(L)'
;MRSVKLPRLVPPRPVPPPPAAPGDVLAAAEGLRVRLGGRPVLDGVDVEVRAGEVLALVGPNGAGKSTLLGALAADVPAAEGSVRVHGRPVSDWSA
;
A
#
# COMPACT_ATOMS: atom_id res chain seq x y z
N MET A 1 -11.61 12.06 -47.17
CA MET A 1 -10.69 11.28 -46.30
C MET A 1 -11.12 11.44 -44.86
N ARG A 2 -11.60 10.38 -44.19
CA ARG A 2 -11.92 10.41 -42.77
C ARG A 2 -10.65 10.06 -41.99
N SER A 3 -10.15 11.02 -41.20
CA SER A 3 -9.01 10.80 -40.30
C SER A 3 -9.43 9.81 -39.22
N VAL A 4 -8.88 8.59 -39.28
CA VAL A 4 -9.05 7.58 -38.22
C VAL A 4 -8.10 7.97 -37.10
N LYS A 5 -8.63 8.54 -36.01
CA LYS A 5 -7.89 8.70 -34.75
C LYS A 5 -7.64 7.29 -34.20
N LEU A 6 -6.39 6.82 -34.31
CA LEU A 6 -5.94 5.63 -33.59
C LEU A 6 -6.13 5.88 -32.08
N PRO A 7 -6.79 4.97 -31.34
CA PRO A 7 -6.86 5.10 -29.89
C PRO A 7 -5.44 5.04 -29.33
N ARG A 8 -5.12 5.94 -28.39
CA ARG A 8 -3.83 5.89 -27.68
C ARG A 8 -3.77 4.55 -26.93
N LEU A 9 -2.96 3.63 -27.43
CA LEU A 9 -2.74 2.29 -26.87
C LEU A 9 -1.92 2.28 -25.57
N VAL A 10 -1.37 3.44 -25.16
CA VAL A 10 -0.56 3.56 -23.94
C VAL A 10 -1.41 4.28 -22.87
N PRO A 11 -1.72 3.62 -21.74
CA PRO A 11 -2.35 4.29 -20.62
C PRO A 11 -1.44 5.44 -20.15
N PRO A 12 -1.99 6.60 -19.76
CA PRO A 12 -1.17 7.69 -19.26
C PRO A 12 -0.33 7.22 -18.07
N ARG A 13 0.96 7.57 -18.06
CA ARG A 13 1.83 7.30 -16.91
C ARG A 13 1.15 7.89 -15.65
N PRO A 14 1.06 7.14 -14.54
CA PRO A 14 0.52 7.70 -13.30
C PRO A 14 1.30 8.95 -12.93
N VAL A 15 0.58 10.05 -12.67
CA VAL A 15 1.20 11.27 -12.15
C VAL A 15 1.57 10.97 -10.68
N PRO A 16 2.84 11.20 -10.27
CA PRO A 16 3.21 11.03 -8.87
C PRO A 16 2.37 11.95 -7.99
N PRO A 17 2.05 11.53 -6.75
CA PRO A 17 1.32 12.37 -5.81
C PRO A 17 2.11 13.66 -5.55
N PRO A 18 1.42 14.74 -5.16
CA PRO A 18 2.10 15.96 -4.73
C PRO A 18 3.02 15.65 -3.53
N PRO A 19 4.07 16.45 -3.32
CA PRO A 19 4.91 16.33 -2.14
C PRO A 19 4.07 16.40 -0.87
N ALA A 20 4.39 15.55 0.10
CA ALA A 20 3.75 15.56 1.41
C ALA A 20 4.42 16.56 2.35
N ALA A 21 3.62 17.22 3.19
CA ALA A 21 4.11 18.05 4.27
C ALA A 21 4.49 17.17 5.48
N PRO A 22 5.47 17.58 6.31
CA PRO A 22 5.79 16.86 7.54
C PRO A 22 4.54 16.60 8.41
N GLY A 23 4.38 15.36 8.86
CA GLY A 23 3.21 14.92 9.65
C GLY A 23 2.03 14.37 8.85
N ASP A 24 1.97 14.58 7.53
CA ASP A 24 0.96 13.95 6.67
C ASP A 24 1.06 12.43 6.74
N VAL A 25 -0.08 11.72 6.77
CA VAL A 25 -0.09 10.25 6.73
C VAL A 25 0.23 9.79 5.31
N LEU A 26 1.38 9.12 5.15
CA LEU A 26 1.88 8.63 3.87
C LEU A 26 1.48 7.19 3.61
N ALA A 27 1.50 6.33 4.63
CA ALA A 27 1.04 4.96 4.52
C ALA A 27 0.15 4.63 5.71
N ALA A 28 -0.94 3.92 5.47
CA ALA A 28 -1.88 3.52 6.51
C ALA A 28 -2.37 2.10 6.25
N ALA A 29 -2.50 1.32 7.32
CA ALA A 29 -3.27 0.09 7.35
C ALA A 29 -4.32 0.21 8.44
N GLU A 30 -5.54 -0.22 8.13
CA GLU A 30 -6.70 -0.16 9.03
C GLU A 30 -7.38 -1.53 9.08
N GLY A 31 -7.47 -2.09 10.28
CA GLY A 31 -8.03 -3.42 10.55
C GLY A 31 -7.36 -4.52 9.73
N LEU A 32 -6.08 -4.37 9.38
CA LEU A 32 -5.41 -5.24 8.42
C LEU A 32 -5.31 -6.68 8.94
N ARG A 33 -5.90 -7.60 8.19
CA ARG A 33 -5.72 -9.05 8.39
C ARG A 33 -5.04 -9.64 7.17
N VAL A 34 -4.03 -10.48 7.40
CA VAL A 34 -3.31 -11.19 6.33
C VAL A 34 -3.23 -12.66 6.68
N ARG A 35 -3.49 -13.52 5.68
CA ARG A 35 -3.37 -14.97 5.78
C ARG A 35 -2.36 -15.49 4.78
N LEU A 36 -1.41 -16.30 5.23
CA LEU A 36 -0.43 -16.99 4.37
C LEU A 36 -0.58 -18.50 4.53
N GLY A 37 -0.84 -19.20 3.43
CA GLY A 37 -1.12 -20.64 3.45
C GLY A 37 -2.32 -21.00 4.36
N GLY A 38 -3.35 -20.16 4.38
CA GLY A 38 -4.55 -20.34 5.22
C GLY A 38 -4.40 -19.97 6.70
N ARG A 39 -3.18 -19.68 7.18
CA ARG A 39 -2.93 -19.31 8.59
C ARG A 39 -2.95 -17.79 8.77
N PRO A 40 -3.57 -17.26 9.83
CA PRO A 40 -3.50 -15.84 10.15
C PRO A 40 -2.06 -15.45 10.52
N VAL A 41 -1.56 -14.38 9.93
CA VAL A 41 -0.22 -13.80 10.18
C VAL A 41 -0.34 -12.40 10.76
N LEU A 42 -1.29 -11.61 10.27
CA LEU A 42 -1.70 -10.33 10.86
C LEU A 42 -3.18 -10.41 11.20
N ASP A 43 -3.56 -9.83 12.34
CA ASP A 43 -4.91 -9.92 12.87
C ASP A 43 -5.41 -8.57 13.41
N GLY A 44 -5.95 -7.74 12.52
CA GLY A 44 -6.58 -6.46 12.89
C GLY A 44 -5.55 -5.37 13.20
N VAL A 45 -4.49 -5.27 12.40
CA VAL A 45 -3.41 -4.29 12.63
C VAL A 45 -3.82 -2.92 12.09
N ASP A 46 -3.72 -1.91 12.97
CA ASP A 46 -3.81 -0.49 12.62
C ASP A 46 -2.42 0.15 12.72
N VAL A 47 -1.97 0.84 11.66
CA VAL A 47 -0.72 1.61 11.68
C VAL A 47 -0.79 2.78 10.70
N GLU A 48 -0.21 3.90 11.09
CA GLU A 48 0.04 5.05 10.24
C GLU A 48 1.54 5.34 10.21
N VAL A 49 2.06 5.68 9.03
CA VAL A 49 3.43 6.18 8.84
C VAL A 49 3.34 7.59 8.29
N ARG A 50 3.98 8.54 8.96
CA ARG A 50 3.89 9.96 8.62
C ARG A 50 5.11 10.48 7.88
N ALA A 51 4.91 11.52 7.07
CA ALA A 51 5.98 12.21 6.37
C ALA A 51 6.99 12.78 7.38
N GLY A 52 8.27 12.44 7.18
CA GLY A 52 9.37 12.83 8.08
C GLY A 52 9.53 11.94 9.32
N GLU A 53 8.69 10.92 9.50
CA GLU A 53 8.80 9.96 10.60
C GLU A 53 9.83 8.87 10.29
N VAL A 54 10.55 8.43 11.34
CA VAL A 54 11.30 7.18 11.34
C VAL A 54 10.60 6.21 12.29
N LEU A 55 9.77 5.33 11.74
CA LEU A 55 9.03 4.32 12.50
C LEU A 55 9.85 3.03 12.62
N ALA A 56 10.07 2.55 13.84
CA ALA A 56 10.73 1.27 14.09
C ALA A 56 9.70 0.14 14.31
N LEU A 57 9.72 -0.88 13.45
CA LEU A 57 8.91 -2.08 13.59
C LEU A 57 9.72 -3.21 14.24
N VAL A 58 9.44 -3.50 15.51
CA VAL A 58 10.19 -4.47 16.32
C VAL A 58 9.32 -5.64 16.78
N GLY A 59 9.94 -6.79 17.03
CA GLY A 59 9.26 -8.00 17.49
C GLY A 59 10.03 -9.27 17.15
N PRO A 60 9.68 -10.43 17.73
CA PRO A 60 10.36 -11.69 17.50
C PRO A 60 10.24 -12.17 16.04
N ASN A 61 11.06 -13.15 15.67
CA ASN A 61 10.92 -13.82 14.38
C ASN A 61 9.55 -14.48 14.28
N GLY A 62 8.91 -14.38 13.12
CA GLY A 62 7.55 -14.89 12.90
C GLY A 62 6.42 -13.96 13.36
N ALA A 63 6.69 -12.82 13.99
CA ALA A 63 5.66 -11.88 14.45
C ALA A 63 4.91 -11.13 13.33
N GLY A 64 5.14 -11.45 12.05
CA GLY A 64 4.46 -10.81 10.92
C GLY A 64 5.08 -9.50 10.40
N LYS A 65 6.26 -9.09 10.89
CA LYS A 65 6.90 -7.83 10.49
C LYS A 65 7.08 -7.67 8.96
N SER A 66 7.71 -8.66 8.32
CA SER A 66 7.89 -8.65 6.86
C SER A 66 6.57 -8.74 6.11
N THR A 67 5.56 -9.38 6.70
CA THR A 67 4.21 -9.46 6.15
C THR A 67 3.51 -8.10 6.19
N LEU A 68 3.65 -7.34 7.28
CA LEU A 68 3.13 -5.98 7.39
C LEU A 68 3.81 -5.06 6.37
N LEU A 69 5.14 -5.10 6.28
CA LEU A 69 5.87 -4.31 5.28
C LEU A 69 5.49 -4.71 3.85
N GLY A 70 5.35 -6.00 3.56
CA GLY A 70 4.89 -6.47 2.25
C GLY A 70 3.47 -6.03 1.92
N ALA A 71 2.57 -5.97 2.91
CA ALA A 71 1.22 -5.45 2.71
C ALA A 71 1.21 -3.94 2.41
N LEU A 72 2.01 -3.16 3.16
CA LEU A 72 2.21 -1.72 2.90
C LEU A 72 2.82 -1.45 1.52
N ALA A 73 3.69 -2.35 1.05
CA ALA A 73 4.33 -2.28 -0.27
C ALA A 73 3.48 -2.86 -1.42
N ALA A 74 2.27 -3.35 -1.14
CA ALA A 74 1.39 -4.04 -2.10
C ALA A 74 1.89 -5.42 -2.60
N ASP A 75 2.99 -5.94 -2.06
CA ASP A 75 3.54 -7.26 -2.40
C ASP A 75 2.73 -8.42 -1.79
N VAL A 76 2.06 -8.15 -0.66
CA VAL A 76 1.25 -9.14 0.05
C VAL A 76 -0.19 -8.66 0.13
N PRO A 77 -1.17 -9.39 -0.45
CA PRO A 77 -2.56 -8.96 -0.42
C PRO A 77 -3.15 -9.03 0.99
N ALA A 78 -3.95 -8.03 1.34
CA ALA A 78 -4.81 -8.08 2.52
C ALA A 78 -5.90 -9.14 2.34
N ALA A 79 -6.17 -9.91 3.39
CA ALA A 79 -7.34 -10.78 3.44
C ALA A 79 -8.59 -9.97 3.84
N GLU A 80 -8.44 -9.06 4.81
CA GLU A 80 -9.45 -8.12 5.26
C GLU A 80 -8.77 -6.80 5.67
N GLY A 81 -9.57 -5.73 5.84
CA GLY A 81 -9.08 -4.40 6.15
C GLY A 81 -8.65 -3.63 4.90
N SER A 82 -7.93 -2.53 5.09
CA SER A 82 -7.46 -1.70 3.99
C SER A 82 -6.01 -1.26 4.17
N VAL A 83 -5.34 -1.02 3.05
CA VAL A 83 -3.99 -0.45 3.01
C VAL A 83 -3.96 0.67 1.99
N ARG A 84 -3.42 1.82 2.38
CA ARG A 84 -3.37 3.04 1.56
C ARG A 84 -1.98 3.66 1.58
N VAL A 85 -1.55 4.18 0.44
CA VAL A 85 -0.33 4.96 0.25
C VAL A 85 -0.68 6.29 -0.44
N HIS A 86 -0.24 7.41 0.13
CA HIS A 86 -0.68 8.76 -0.21
C HIS A 86 -2.21 8.88 -0.32
N GLY A 87 -2.92 8.29 0.65
CA GLY A 87 -4.38 8.28 0.71
C GLY A 87 -5.09 7.41 -0.34
N ARG A 88 -4.35 6.78 -1.27
CA ARG A 88 -4.88 5.91 -2.33
C ARG A 88 -4.73 4.43 -1.95
N PRO A 89 -5.70 3.57 -2.26
CA PRO A 89 -5.54 2.12 -2.11
C PRO A 89 -4.25 1.61 -2.77
N VAL A 90 -3.54 0.71 -2.10
CA VAL A 90 -2.29 0.14 -2.63
C VAL A 90 -2.48 -0.62 -3.95
N SER A 91 -3.69 -1.13 -4.22
CA SER A 91 -4.07 -1.77 -5.48
C SER A 91 -4.07 -0.83 -6.69
N ASP A 92 -4.12 0.49 -6.46
CA ASP A 92 -4.20 1.49 -7.53
C ASP A 92 -2.80 1.92 -8.01
N TRP A 93 -1.75 1.41 -7.37
CA TRP A 93 -0.37 1.68 -7.73
C TRP A 93 0.11 0.64 -8.74
N SER A 94 0.80 1.11 -9.77
CA SER A 94 1.55 0.22 -10.66
C SER A 94 2.80 -0.27 -9.95
N ALA A 95 3.08 -1.57 -10.06
CA ALA A 95 4.37 -2.16 -9.70
C ALA A 95 5.51 -1.64 -10.57
#